data_AF-A0A2H0HMP0-F1
#
_entry.id   AF-A0A2H0HMP0-F1
#
_cell.length_a   1.000
_cell.length_b   1.000
_cell.length_c   1.000
_cell.angle_alpha   90.00
_cell.angle_beta   90.00
_cell.angle_gamma   90.00
#
_symmetry.space_group_name_H-M   'P 1'
#
loop_
_entity.id
_entity.type
_entity.pdbx_description
1 polymer ?
#
loop_
_entity_poly.entity_id
_entity_poly.type
_entity_poly.pdbx_seq_one_letter_code
_entity_poly.pdbx_strand_id
1 'polypeptide(L)'
;MKQKNILLLTIGLLLLQMQTSLVGQGYLPFPDSGAVWHETYWWQPSPFFYNGIGDTYIDGDTVFNDTTYKKIYNLRRDVFCSDVIISGSDYAGALREDTISQKIFLRWNADYNEALIYDYTLQVG
;
A
#
# COMPACT_ATOMS: atom_id res chain seq x y z
N MET A 1 -22.58 -41.05 -33.46
CA MET A 1 -21.62 -41.28 -32.35
C MET A 1 -20.35 -40.44 -32.45
N LYS A 2 -19.60 -40.49 -33.57
CA LYS A 2 -18.32 -39.74 -33.71
C LYS A 2 -18.44 -38.21 -33.56
N GLN A 3 -19.48 -37.59 -34.13
CA GLN A 3 -19.69 -36.13 -34.05
C GLN A 3 -20.00 -35.62 -32.63
N LYS A 4 -20.75 -36.39 -31.83
CA LYS A 4 -21.02 -36.06 -30.41
C LYS A 4 -19.74 -36.05 -29.59
N ASN A 5 -18.86 -37.02 -29.84
CA ASN A 5 -17.58 -37.13 -29.13
C ASN A 5 -16.62 -36.01 -29.53
N ILE A 6 -16.61 -35.61 -30.81
CA ILE A 6 -15.84 -34.46 -31.28
C ILE A 6 -16.36 -33.19 -30.61
N LEU A 7 -17.67 -32.95 -30.61
CA LEU A 7 -18.27 -31.77 -29.97
C LEU A 7 -17.94 -31.68 -28.47
N LEU A 8 -18.03 -32.79 -27.75
CA LEU A 8 -17.66 -32.85 -26.32
C LEU A 8 -16.18 -32.54 -26.09
N LEU A 9 -15.30 -33.03 -26.97
CA LEU A 9 -13.87 -32.74 -26.91
C LEU A 9 -13.61 -31.25 -27.16
N THR A 10 -14.27 -30.65 -28.16
CA THR A 10 -14.13 -29.23 -28.49
C THR A 10 -14.61 -28.34 -27.34
N ILE A 11 -15.75 -28.68 -26.72
CA ILE A 11 -16.26 -27.96 -25.56
C ILE A 11 -15.30 -28.09 -24.37
N GLY A 12 -14.75 -29.29 -24.12
CA GLY A 12 -13.75 -29.50 -23.07
C GLY A 12 -12.48 -28.67 -23.27
N LEU A 13 -11.98 -28.59 -24.51
CA LEU A 13 -10.82 -27.77 -24.87
C LEU A 13 -11.09 -26.27 -24.73
N LEU A 14 -12.29 -25.80 -25.07
CA LEU A 14 -12.70 -24.40 -24.89
C LEU A 14 -12.81 -24.01 -23.41
N LEU A 15 -13.31 -24.90 -22.56
CA LEU A 15 -13.40 -24.67 -21.11
C LEU A 15 -12.03 -24.62 -20.42
N LEU A 16 -11.04 -25.35 -20.92
CA LEU A 16 -9.65 -25.30 -20.44
C LEU A 16 -8.95 -23.98 -20.77
N GLN A 17 -9.35 -23.31 -21.86
CA GLN A 17 -8.80 -22.02 -22.28
C GLN A 17 -9.37 -20.83 -21.50
N MET A 18 -10.53 -20.99 -20.85
CA MET A 18 -11.17 -19.94 -20.04
C MET A 18 -10.60 -19.79 -18.63
N GLN A 19 -9.57 -20.56 -18.26
CA GLN A 19 -8.89 -20.43 -16.95
C GLN A 19 -7.85 -19.30 -16.91
N THR A 20 -7.85 -18.38 -17.87
CA THR A 20 -6.90 -17.27 -17.86
C THR A 20 -7.31 -16.24 -16.81
N SER A 21 -6.54 -16.28 -15.72
CA SER A 21 -6.25 -15.17 -14.81
C SER A 21 -7.43 -14.65 -13.99
N LEU A 22 -7.88 -15.47 -13.03
CA LEU A 22 -8.21 -14.95 -11.69
C LEU A 22 -6.90 -14.47 -11.04
N VAL A 23 -6.30 -13.41 -11.57
CA VAL A 23 -5.26 -12.70 -10.84
C VAL A 23 -5.95 -11.94 -9.72
N GLY A 24 -5.39 -12.03 -8.51
CA GLY A 24 -5.73 -11.12 -7.42
C GLY A 24 -5.47 -9.66 -7.81
N GLN A 25 -5.59 -8.74 -6.84
CA GLN A 25 -5.28 -7.32 -7.10
C GLN A 25 -3.96 -7.18 -7.87
N GLY A 26 -4.04 -6.59 -9.07
CA GLY A 26 -2.85 -6.32 -9.88
C GLY A 26 -1.89 -5.40 -9.13
N TYR A 27 -0.59 -5.56 -9.37
CA TYR A 27 0.44 -4.73 -8.78
C TYR A 27 0.25 -3.26 -9.19
N LEU A 28 0.06 -2.40 -8.20
CA LEU A 28 -0.03 -0.95 -8.37
C LEU A 28 1.16 -0.33 -7.62
N PRO A 29 2.14 0.24 -8.34
CA PRO A 29 3.31 0.83 -7.69
C PRO A 29 2.92 2.06 -6.87
N PHE A 30 3.76 2.40 -5.89
CA PHE A 30 3.54 3.62 -5.13
C PHE A 30 3.59 4.89 -6.01
N PRO A 31 2.80 5.92 -5.67
CA PRO A 31 2.93 7.22 -6.31
C PRO A 31 4.35 7.77 -6.12
N ASP A 32 4.96 8.28 -7.18
CA ASP A 32 6.33 8.80 -7.12
C ASP A 32 6.45 10.14 -6.40
N SER A 33 5.39 10.96 -6.43
CA SER A 33 5.30 12.22 -5.70
C SER A 33 3.85 12.73 -5.63
N GLY A 34 3.59 13.66 -4.71
CA GLY A 34 2.33 14.43 -4.66
C GLY A 34 1.11 13.70 -4.11
N ALA A 35 1.23 12.41 -3.79
CA ALA A 35 0.19 11.68 -3.07
C ALA A 35 0.23 12.00 -1.57
N VAL A 36 -0.94 12.29 -1.00
CA VAL A 36 -1.15 12.49 0.43
C VAL A 36 -2.29 11.58 0.86
N TRP A 37 -2.05 10.80 1.91
CA TRP A 37 -3.05 9.98 2.56
C TRP A 37 -3.58 10.73 3.77
N HIS A 38 -4.90 10.97 3.77
CA HIS A 38 -5.58 11.69 4.83
C HIS A 38 -6.35 10.72 5.73
N GLU A 39 -6.06 10.74 7.02
CA GLU A 39 -6.74 9.92 8.02
C GLU A 39 -7.38 10.80 9.10
N THR A 40 -8.66 10.61 9.37
CA THR A 40 -9.32 11.25 10.52
C THR A 40 -9.28 10.33 11.72
N TYR A 41 -8.71 10.77 12.84
CA TYR A 41 -8.64 9.97 14.07
C TYR A 41 -9.32 10.67 15.26
N TRP A 42 -9.79 9.83 16.18
CA TRP A 42 -10.50 10.21 17.40
C TRP A 42 -9.76 9.62 18.60
N TRP A 43 -9.26 10.45 19.53
CA TRP A 43 -8.59 9.98 20.76
C TRP A 43 -9.35 10.39 22.03
N GLN A 44 -9.50 9.44 22.96
CA GLN A 44 -10.09 9.62 24.30
C GLN A 44 -8.98 9.63 25.38
N PRO A 45 -9.18 10.27 26.56
CA PRO A 45 -10.45 10.77 27.11
C PRO A 45 -10.57 12.31 27.29
N SER A 46 -11.82 12.74 27.51
CA SER A 46 -12.30 14.07 27.96
C SER A 46 -11.40 14.72 29.03
N PRO A 47 -11.21 16.07 29.06
CA PRO A 47 -12.10 17.11 28.53
C PRO A 47 -11.70 17.76 27.19
N PHE A 48 -10.59 17.34 26.60
CA PHE A 48 -10.12 17.89 25.32
C PHE A 48 -10.09 16.77 24.28
N PHE A 49 -11.10 16.75 23.42
CA PHE A 49 -11.11 15.87 22.26
C PHE A 49 -10.07 16.37 21.26
N TYR A 50 -9.04 15.58 20.99
CA TYR A 50 -8.17 15.83 19.84
C TYR A 50 -8.75 15.08 18.65
N ASN A 51 -9.61 15.77 17.90
CA ASN A 51 -9.97 15.33 16.57
C ASN A 51 -8.92 15.89 15.62
N GLY A 52 -8.18 15.02 14.95
CA GLY A 52 -7.13 15.44 14.03
C GLY A 52 -7.28 14.79 12.67
N ILE A 53 -6.74 15.47 11.67
CA ILE A 53 -6.46 14.91 10.36
C ILE A 53 -4.96 14.60 10.33
N GLY A 54 -4.60 13.35 10.10
CA GLY A 54 -3.24 12.91 9.83
C GLY A 54 -3.01 12.92 8.33
N ASP A 55 -2.08 13.74 7.88
CA ASP A 55 -1.59 13.72 6.51
C ASP A 55 -0.29 12.91 6.49
N THR A 56 -0.30 11.78 5.80
CA THR A 56 0.89 10.98 5.51
C THR A 56 1.29 11.22 4.07
N TYR A 57 2.56 11.47 3.78
CA TYR A 57 3.03 11.70 2.42
C TYR A 57 4.49 11.31 2.23
N ILE A 58 4.88 11.16 0.97
CA ILE A 58 6.26 10.88 0.57
C ILE A 58 6.97 12.18 0.21
N ASP A 59 8.16 12.40 0.75
CA ASP A 59 8.98 13.57 0.43
C ASP A 59 10.47 13.22 0.32
N GLY A 60 10.88 12.89 -0.90
CA GLY A 60 12.25 12.57 -1.27
C GLY A 60 12.71 11.18 -0.82
N ASP A 61 13.96 10.87 -1.17
CA ASP A 61 14.54 9.57 -0.94
C ASP A 61 15.54 9.58 0.22
N THR A 62 15.85 8.39 0.72
CA THR A 62 16.95 8.13 1.65
C THR A 62 17.62 6.80 1.29
N VAL A 63 18.86 6.61 1.74
CA VAL A 63 19.62 5.39 1.50
C VAL A 63 20.02 4.77 2.82
N PHE A 64 19.75 3.49 2.98
CA PHE A 64 20.25 2.68 4.09
C PHE A 64 20.92 1.43 3.53
N ASN A 65 22.19 1.18 3.89
CA ASN A 65 22.94 0.01 3.44
C ASN A 65 22.84 -0.22 1.91
N ASP A 66 23.14 0.82 1.13
CA ASP A 66 23.09 0.83 -0.35
C ASP A 66 21.72 0.55 -0.97
N THR A 67 20.67 0.54 -0.14
CA THR A 67 19.30 0.34 -0.58
C THR A 67 18.55 1.67 -0.50
N THR A 68 17.88 2.05 -1.58
CA THR A 68 17.09 3.30 -1.66
C THR A 68 15.67 3.09 -1.14
N TYR A 69 15.18 4.08 -0.41
CA TYR A 69 13.84 4.14 0.16
C TYR A 69 13.21 5.50 -0.11
N LYS A 70 11.90 5.55 -0.18
CA LYS A 70 11.12 6.79 -0.17
C LYS A 70 10.85 7.20 1.29
N LYS A 71 11.16 8.43 1.68
CA LYS A 71 10.90 8.93 3.03
C LYS A 71 9.42 9.21 3.23
N ILE A 72 8.87 8.78 4.34
CA ILE A 72 7.49 9.05 4.76
C ILE A 72 7.50 10.10 5.86
N TYR A 73 6.62 11.08 5.70
CA TYR A 73 6.38 12.14 6.67
C TYR A 73 4.92 12.15 7.10
N ASN A 74 4.72 12.51 8.36
CA ASN A 74 3.40 12.71 8.93
C ASN A 74 3.24 14.17 9.36
N LEU A 75 2.06 14.73 9.15
CA LEU A 75 1.65 16.05 9.61
C LEU A 75 0.29 15.89 10.29
N ARG A 76 0.02 16.69 11.33
CA ARG A 76 -1.29 16.69 11.99
C ARG A 76 -1.96 18.04 11.84
N ARG A 77 -3.23 18.04 11.42
CA ARG A 77 -4.09 19.22 11.29
C ARG A 77 -5.30 19.11 12.21
N ASP A 78 -5.89 20.25 12.49
CA ASP A 78 -7.16 20.32 13.21
C ASP A 78 -8.32 19.85 12.30
N VAL A 79 -9.22 19.02 12.83
CA VAL A 79 -10.35 18.50 12.03
C VAL A 79 -11.36 19.57 11.66
N PHE A 80 -11.55 20.57 12.53
CA PHE A 80 -12.54 21.63 12.35
C PHE A 80 -11.96 22.78 11.51
N CYS A 81 -10.64 22.96 11.59
CA CYS A 81 -9.88 23.95 10.84
C CYS A 81 -8.69 23.28 10.14
N SER A 82 -8.90 22.64 9.00
CA SER A 82 -7.85 21.88 8.28
C SER A 82 -6.64 22.73 7.85
N ASP A 83 -6.77 24.05 7.82
CA ASP A 83 -5.67 24.98 7.54
C ASP A 83 -4.71 25.14 8.73
N VAL A 84 -5.12 24.74 9.93
CA VAL A 84 -4.32 24.82 11.15
C VAL A 84 -3.52 23.53 11.31
N ILE A 85 -2.19 23.68 11.27
CA ILE A 85 -1.25 22.60 11.58
C ILE A 85 -1.09 22.51 13.09
N ILE A 86 -1.47 21.39 13.68
CA ILE A 86 -1.30 21.07 15.11
C ILE A 86 0.10 20.53 15.39
N SER A 87 0.62 19.66 14.52
CA SER A 87 1.99 19.14 14.57
C SER A 87 2.58 19.24 13.18
N GLY A 88 3.81 19.77 13.11
CA GLY A 88 4.56 19.95 11.88
C GLY A 88 4.90 18.62 11.18
N SER A 89 5.59 18.73 10.04
CA SER A 89 6.06 17.56 9.30
C SER A 89 7.13 16.82 10.09
N ASP A 90 6.82 15.60 10.48
CA ASP A 90 7.72 14.73 11.23
C ASP A 90 8.07 13.49 10.40
N TYR A 91 9.36 13.16 10.34
CA TYR A 91 9.84 11.97 9.65
C TYR A 91 9.35 10.70 10.37
N ALA A 92 8.50 9.93 9.69
CA ALA A 92 7.85 8.75 10.23
C ALA A 92 8.61 7.45 9.93
N GLY A 93 9.36 7.43 8.83
CA GLY A 93 10.10 6.25 8.39
C GLY A 93 10.40 6.29 6.90
N ALA A 94 10.76 5.14 6.35
CA ALA A 94 11.07 4.99 4.94
C ALA A 94 10.45 3.71 4.37
N LEU A 95 9.92 3.81 3.16
CA LEU A 95 9.26 2.72 2.45
C LEU A 95 10.12 2.28 1.27
N ARG A 96 10.23 0.96 1.10
CA ARG A 96 10.89 0.35 -0.03
C ARG A 96 9.95 -0.58 -0.75
N GLU A 97 9.94 -0.40 -2.06
CA GLU A 97 9.23 -1.26 -2.99
C GLU A 97 10.25 -2.18 -3.66
N ASP A 98 10.07 -3.49 -3.49
CA ASP A 98 10.81 -4.49 -4.26
C ASP A 98 9.92 -4.95 -5.42
N THR A 99 10.15 -4.36 -6.59
CA THR A 99 9.39 -4.64 -7.81
C THR A 99 9.62 -6.06 -8.34
N ILE A 100 10.75 -6.70 -7.99
CA ILE A 100 11.09 -8.05 -8.45
C ILE A 100 10.32 -9.08 -7.64
N SER A 101 10.33 -8.95 -6.31
CA SER A 101 9.59 -9.87 -5.43
C SER A 101 8.14 -9.44 -5.16
N GLN A 102 7.73 -8.27 -5.67
CA GLN A 102 6.42 -7.64 -5.48
C GLN A 102 6.04 -7.49 -4.01
N LYS A 103 6.96 -6.92 -3.22
CA LYS A 103 6.83 -6.76 -1.77
C LYS A 103 7.11 -5.34 -1.34
N ILE A 104 6.40 -4.91 -0.30
CA ILE A 104 6.56 -3.58 0.29
C ILE A 104 7.10 -3.73 1.70
N PHE A 105 8.19 -3.02 1.96
CA PHE A 105 8.86 -2.99 3.25
C PHE A 105 8.77 -1.59 3.84
N LEU A 106 8.51 -1.53 5.14
CA LEU A 106 8.54 -0.29 5.91
C LEU A 106 9.66 -0.37 6.93
N ARG A 107 10.38 0.73 7.08
CA ARG A 107 11.34 0.96 8.15
C ARG A 107 10.90 2.17 8.95
N TRP A 108 10.52 1.97 10.21
CA TRP A 108 10.09 3.05 11.10
C TRP A 108 11.27 3.92 11.49
N ASN A 109 11.01 5.19 11.83
CA ASN A 109 12.07 6.10 12.25
C ASN A 109 12.82 5.64 13.52
N ALA A 110 12.13 4.97 14.44
CA ALA A 110 12.67 4.48 15.70
C ALA A 110 13.39 3.12 15.57
N ASP A 111 13.19 2.41 14.45
CA ASP A 111 13.69 1.05 14.25
C ASP A 111 14.70 0.97 13.10
N TYR A 112 15.76 0.20 13.30
CA TYR A 112 16.76 -0.04 12.26
C TYR A 112 16.39 -1.19 11.32
N ASN A 113 15.35 -1.96 11.67
CA ASN A 113 14.90 -3.12 10.92
C ASN A 113 13.73 -2.75 9.99
N GLU A 114 13.63 -3.50 8.89
CA GLU A 114 12.47 -3.48 8.02
C GLU A 114 11.40 -4.45 8.51
N ALA A 115 10.14 -4.12 8.29
CA ALA A 115 9.06 -5.10 8.31
C ALA A 115 8.36 -5.15 6.96
N LEU A 116 7.96 -6.37 6.56
CA LEU A 116 7.10 -6.60 5.41
C LEU A 116 5.69 -6.12 5.75
N ILE A 117 5.19 -5.13 5.02
CA ILE A 117 3.84 -4.58 5.22
C ILE A 117 2.85 -5.03 4.15
N TYR A 118 3.33 -5.47 2.99
CA TYR A 118 2.47 -5.98 1.94
C TYR A 118 3.21 -6.94 1.00
N ASP A 119 2.52 -7.99 0.53
CA ASP A 119 3.02 -9.00 -0.40
C ASP A 119 1.96 -9.25 -1.48
N TYR A 120 2.22 -8.77 -2.70
CA TYR A 120 1.29 -8.89 -3.84
C TYR A 120 1.24 -10.31 -4.41
N THR A 121 2.14 -11.21 -3.99
CA THR A 121 2.17 -12.59 -4.48
C THR A 121 1.18 -13.50 -3.76
N LEU A 122 0.65 -13.05 -2.63
CA LEU A 122 -0.34 -13.80 -1.86
C LEU A 122 -1.68 -13.82 -2.61
N GLN A 123 -2.17 -15.02 -2.90
CA GLN A 123 -3.52 -15.21 -3.43
C GLN A 123 -4.54 -15.22 -2.27
N VAL A 124 -5.77 -14.80 -2.58
CA VAL A 124 -6.91 -14.99 -1.66
C VAL A 124 -7.08 -16.50 -1.45
N GLY A 125 -7.02 -16.93 -0.19
CA GLY A 125 -7.18 -18.34 0.20
C GLY A 125 -8.60 -18.86 0.05
#